data_AF-A0A9E2Q4F6-F1
#
_entry.id   AF-A0A9E2Q4F6-F1
#
_cell.length_a   1.000
_cell.length_b   1.000
_cell.length_c   1.000
_cell.angle_alpha   90.00
_cell.angle_beta   90.00
_cell.angle_gamma   90.00
#
_symmetry.space_group_name_H-M   'P 1'
#
loop_
_entity.id
_entity.type
_entity.pdbx_description
1 polymer ?
#
loop_
_entity_poly.entity_id
_entity_poly.type
_entity_poly.pdbx_seq_one_letter_code
_entity_poly.pdbx_strand_id
1 'polypeptide(L)' 'AALKVFAPIYVLTRGGPESSTLVPSYYSFLNFFDKSKVGYGAAVATVLTLVIVAVALVIQLLQARSERREEEGV' A
#
# COMPACT_ATOMS: atom_id res chain seq x y z
N ALA A 1 -1.55 7.26 0.16
CA ALA A 1 -0.10 7.02 0.30
C ALA A 1 0.48 6.22 -0.86
N ALA A 2 -0.11 5.07 -1.24
CA ALA A 2 0.42 4.18 -2.29
C ALA A 2 0.65 4.84 -3.67
N LEU A 3 -0.24 5.75 -4.11
CA LEU A 3 -0.09 6.47 -5.40
C LEU A 3 1.16 7.37 -5.45
N LYS A 4 1.56 7.95 -4.31
CA LYS A 4 2.73 8.86 -4.23
C LYS A 4 4.06 8.13 -4.46
N VAL A 5 4.12 6.85 -4.10
CA VAL A 5 5.31 6.01 -4.24
C VAL A 5 5.34 5.28 -5.58
N PHE A 6 4.18 4.94 -6.13
CA PHE A 6 4.06 4.24 -7.42
C PHE A 6 4.67 5.03 -8.59
N ALA A 7 4.29 6.30 -8.76
CA ALA A 7 4.72 7.12 -9.90
C ALA A 7 6.25 7.26 -10.06
N PRO A 8 7.01 7.64 -9.02
CA PRO A 8 8.47 7.76 -9.15
C PRO A 8 9.14 6.41 -9.44
N ILE A 9 8.65 5.31 -8.86
CA ILE A 9 9.19 3.97 -9.15
C ILE A 9 8.93 3.59 -10.60
N TYR A 10 7.72 3.84 -11.11
CA TYR A 10 7.37 3.54 -12.49
C TYR A 10 8.25 4.32 -13.50
N VAL A 11 8.48 5.61 -13.25
CA VAL A 11 9.18 6.50 -14.19
C VAL A 11 10.71 6.38 -14.08
N LEU A 12 11.25 6.28 -12.86
CA LEU A 12 12.69 6.44 -12.62
C LEU A 12 13.43 5.12 -12.54
N THR A 13 12.89 4.14 -11.82
CA THR A 13 13.65 2.91 -11.46
C THR A 13 13.13 1.66 -12.12
N ARG A 14 11.84 1.62 -12.48
CA ARG A 14 11.11 0.43 -12.92
C ARG A 14 11.34 -0.76 -11.97
N GLY A 15 11.45 -0.48 -10.66
CA GLY A 15 11.71 -1.47 -9.62
C GLY A 15 13.18 -1.82 -9.40
N GLY A 16 14.14 -1.33 -10.20
CA GLY A 16 15.56 -1.66 -10.06
C GLY A 16 16.32 -0.86 -8.98
N PRO A 17 17.64 -1.11 -8.82
CA PRO A 17 18.39 -2.25 -9.37
C PRO A 17 18.01 -3.56 -8.64
N GLU A 18 17.94 -4.67 -9.39
CA GLU A 18 17.60 -6.01 -8.88
C GLU A 18 16.34 -6.10 -8.00
N SER A 19 15.27 -5.38 -8.35
CA SER A 19 14.03 -5.32 -7.56
C SER A 19 14.11 -4.54 -6.22
N SER A 20 15.20 -3.83 -5.94
CA SER A 20 15.39 -3.12 -4.66
C SER A 20 14.37 -2.01 -4.39
N THR A 21 13.76 -1.45 -5.44
CA THR A 21 12.73 -0.39 -5.30
C THR A 21 11.34 -0.91 -5.62
N LEU A 22 11.14 -2.23 -5.62
CA LEU A 22 9.89 -2.85 -6.02
C LEU A 22 8.85 -2.76 -4.89
N VAL A 23 7.72 -2.14 -5.21
CA VAL A 23 6.59 -1.97 -4.28
C VAL A 23 5.38 -2.80 -4.70
N PRO A 24 4.51 -3.21 -3.76
CA PRO A 24 3.35 -4.05 -4.06
C PRO A 24 2.42 -3.50 -5.16
N SER A 25 2.23 -2.17 -5.20
CA SER A 25 1.42 -1.52 -6.24
C SER A 25 2.05 -1.65 -7.63
N TYR A 26 3.37 -1.54 -7.73
CA TYR A 26 4.11 -1.73 -8.99
C TYR A 26 4.17 -3.21 -9.39
N TYR A 27 4.32 -4.12 -8.42
CA TYR A 27 4.26 -5.56 -8.67
C TYR A 27 2.90 -6.01 -9.20
N SER A 28 1.81 -5.51 -8.62
CA SER A 28 0.46 -5.77 -9.11
C SER A 28 0.30 -5.29 -10.55
N PHE A 29 0.80 -4.10 -10.86
CA PHE A 29 0.77 -3.53 -12.21
C PHE A 29 1.54 -4.38 -13.22
N LEU A 30 2.77 -4.81 -12.89
CA LEU A 30 3.57 -5.71 -13.73
C LEU A 30 2.84 -7.03 -13.99
N ASN A 31 2.27 -7.66 -12.97
CA ASN A 31 1.59 -8.94 -13.18
C ASN A 31 0.30 -8.80 -13.98
N PHE A 32 -0.42 -7.69 -13.82
CA PHE A 32 -1.69 -7.45 -14.49
C PHE A 32 -1.51 -7.08 -15.96
N PHE A 33 -0.63 -6.12 -16.26
CA PHE A 33 -0.47 -5.55 -17.60
C PHE A 33 0.70 -6.14 -18.38
N ASP A 34 1.86 -6.35 -17.74
CA ASP A 34 3.08 -6.79 -18.41
C ASP A 34 3.09 -8.32 -18.63
N LYS A 35 2.70 -9.09 -17.59
CA LYS A 35 2.64 -10.56 -17.67
C LYS A 35 1.27 -11.11 -18.10
N SER A 36 0.30 -10.24 -18.37
CA SER A 36 -1.11 -10.59 -18.67
C SER A 36 -1.75 -11.57 -17.67
N LYS A 37 -1.24 -11.65 -16.43
CA LYS A 37 -1.78 -12.48 -15.35
C LYS A 37 -2.79 -11.68 -14.54
N VAL A 38 -3.88 -11.33 -15.21
CA VAL A 38 -4.95 -10.46 -14.70
C VAL A 38 -5.47 -10.94 -13.33
N GLY A 39 -5.74 -12.23 -13.17
CA GLY A 39 -6.23 -12.80 -11.91
C GLY A 39 -5.22 -12.71 -10.76
N TYR A 40 -3.93 -12.91 -11.04
CA TYR A 40 -2.88 -12.80 -10.03
C TYR A 40 -2.63 -11.34 -9.63
N GLY A 41 -2.61 -10.41 -10.61
CA GLY A 41 -2.55 -8.98 -10.33
C GLY A 41 -3.73 -8.52 -9.47
N ALA A 42 -4.95 -8.97 -9.78
CA ALA A 42 -6.14 -8.67 -8.98
C ALA A 42 -6.04 -9.20 -7.54
N ALA A 43 -5.59 -10.44 -7.35
CA ALA A 43 -5.40 -11.01 -6.01
C ALA A 43 -4.39 -10.21 -5.17
N VAL A 44 -3.26 -9.81 -5.76
CA VAL A 44 -2.26 -8.97 -5.09
C VAL A 44 -2.87 -7.63 -4.69
N ALA A 45 -3.64 -6.98 -5.58
CA ALA A 45 -4.30 -5.71 -5.29
C ALA A 45 -5.34 -5.83 -4.15
N THR A 46 -6.11 -6.92 -4.12
CA THR A 46 -7.10 -7.19 -3.06
C THR A 46 -6.42 -7.40 -1.71
N VAL A 47 -5.38 -8.24 -1.65
CA VAL A 47 -4.61 -8.48 -0.42
C VAL A 47 -3.99 -7.17 0.08
N LEU A 48 -3.39 -6.38 -0.82
CA LEU A 48 -2.81 -5.10 -0.46
C LEU A 48 -3.86 -4.14 0.12
N THR A 49 -5.07 -4.12 -0.46
CA THR A 49 -6.19 -3.32 0.04
C THR A 49 -6.57 -3.74 1.46
N LEU A 50 -6.70 -5.04 1.72
CA LEU A 50 -7.02 -5.55 3.06
C LEU A 50 -5.96 -5.15 4.10
N VAL A 51 -4.68 -5.25 3.75
CA VAL A 51 -3.58 -4.82 4.63
C VAL A 51 -3.66 -3.32 4.92
N ILE A 52 -3.90 -2.49 3.91
CA ILE A 52 -4.02 -1.04 4.09
C ILE A 52 -5.21 -0.71 4.99
N VAL A 53 -6.37 -1.34 4.77
CA VAL A 53 -7.56 -1.13 5.60
C VAL A 53 -7.30 -1.57 7.04
N ALA A 54 -6.68 -2.73 7.25
CA ALA A 54 -6.33 -3.21 8.58
C ALA A 54 -5.42 -2.22 9.33
N VAL A 55 -4.35 -1.76 8.67
CA VAL A 55 -3.42 -0.76 9.25
C VAL A 55 -4.14 0.56 9.52
N ALA A 56 -4.97 1.04 8.59
CA ALA A 56 -5.74 2.26 8.76
C ALA A 56 -6.69 2.17 9.97
N LEU A 57 -7.40 1.05 10.12
CA LEU A 57 -8.29 0.81 11.26
C LEU A 57 -7.51 0.74 12.58
N VAL A 58 -6.36 0.06 12.61
CA VAL A 58 -5.50 0.02 13.81
C VAL A 58 -5.06 1.43 14.20
N ILE A 59 -4.58 2.22 13.24
CA ILE A 59 -4.17 3.60 13.49
C ILE A 59 -5.36 4.43 14.01
N GLN A 60 -6.53 4.33 13.37
CA GLN A 60 -7.72 5.07 13.78
C GLN A 60 -8.20 4.66 15.18
N LEU A 61 -8.15 3.37 15.53
CA LEU A 61 -8.50 2.88 16.86
C LEU A 61 -7.52 3.37 17.93
N LEU A 62 -6.23 3.44 17.61
CA LEU A 62 -5.20 3.99 18.51
C LEU A 62 -5.37 5.50 18.69
N GLN A 63 -5.66 6.25 17.62
CA GLN A 63 -5.91 7.70 17.67
C GLN A 63 -7.21 8.02 18.43
N ALA A 64 -8.28 7.27 18.22
CA ALA A 64 -9.53 7.43 18.97
C ALA A 64 -9.36 7.16 20.47
N ARG A 65 -8.29 6.44 20.88
CA ARG A 65 -7.93 6.26 22.29
C ARG A 65 -7.07 7.41 22.83
N SER A 66 -6.31 8.12 22.00
CA SER A 66 -5.57 9.31 22.44
C SER A 66 -6.49 10.51 22.64
N GLU A 67 -7.49 10.71 21.78
CA GLU A 67 -8.45 11.84 21.90
C GLU A 67 -9.24 11.79 23.22
N ARG A 68 -9.75 10.61 23.61
CA ARG A 68 -10.43 10.43 24.91
C ARG A 68 -9.56 10.72 26.13
N ARG A 69 -8.23 10.58 25.99
CA ARG A 69 -7.28 10.78 27.09
C ARG A 69 -6.92 12.25 27.29
N GLU A 70 -7.17 13.10 26.30
CA GLU A 70 -7.01 14.56 26.38
C GLU A 70 -8.23 15.24 27.01
N GLU A 71 -9.44 14.67 26.82
CA GLU A 71 -10.69 15.18 27.43
C GLU A 71 -10.81 14.86 28.93
N GLU A 72 -10.21 13.76 29.41
CA GLU A 72 -10.22 13.37 30.83
C GLU A 72 -9.08 13.99 31.66
N GLY A 73 -8.22 14.81 31.02
CA GLY A 73 -6.99 15.37 31.59
C GLY A 73 -7.00 16.88 31.84
N VAL A 74 -8.18 17.51 31.98
CA VAL A 74 -8.33 18.94 32.34
C VAL A 74 -9.27 19.09 33.53
#